data_AF-A0A938YW63-F1
#
_entry.id   AF-A0A938YW63-F1
#
_cell.length_a   1.000
_cell.length_b   1.000
_cell.length_c   1.000
_cell.angle_alpha   90.00
_cell.angle_beta   90.00
_cell.angle_gamma   90.00
#
_symmetry.space_group_name_H-M   'P 1'
#
loop_
_entity.id
_entity.type
_entity.pdbx_description
1 polymer ?
#
loop_
_entity_poly.entity_id
_entity_poly.type
_entity_poly.pdbx_seq_one_letter_code
_entity_poly.pdbx_strand_id
1 'polypeptide(L)' 'EKKGYVNSQWNMNNERPRKTYNLTNEGQNLLNFTENSLSIICKKISTPTTNNITVETSSATLNPMIKKIRT' A
#
# COMPACT_ATOMS: atom_id res chain seq x y z
N GLU A 1 -17.46 7.04 -7.53
CA GLU A 1 -18.77 7.69 -7.34
C GLU A 1 -18.98 8.18 -5.91
N LYS A 2 -19.28 7.32 -4.92
CA LYS A 2 -19.59 7.78 -3.54
C LYS A 2 -18.49 8.64 -2.89
N LYS A 3 -17.23 8.37 -3.22
CA LYS A 3 -16.06 9.13 -2.72
C LYS A 3 -15.55 10.21 -3.69
N GLY A 4 -16.24 10.50 -4.78
CA GLY A 4 -15.82 11.53 -5.76
C GLY A 4 -14.72 11.13 -6.75
N TYR A 5 -13.93 10.07 -6.49
CA TYR A 5 -12.77 9.70 -7.31
C TYR A 5 -13.06 9.14 -8.72
N VAL A 6 -14.32 8.75 -8.98
CA VAL A 6 -14.71 8.10 -10.25
C VAL A 6 -16.10 8.61 -10.61
N ASN A 7 -16.29 9.05 -11.85
CA ASN A 7 -17.60 9.37 -12.42
C ASN A 7 -18.17 8.14 -13.15
N SER A 8 -19.48 8.13 -13.35
CA SER A 8 -20.08 7.16 -14.26
C SER A 8 -20.98 7.84 -15.27
N GLN A 9 -21.08 7.21 -16.44
CA GLN A 9 -21.96 7.64 -17.52
C GLN A 9 -22.55 6.42 -18.21
N TRP A 10 -23.77 6.55 -18.71
CA TRP A 10 -24.35 5.53 -19.58
C TRP A 10 -23.87 5.75 -21.01
N ASN A 11 -23.14 4.78 -21.54
CA ASN A 11 -22.74 4.74 -22.93
C ASN A 11 -23.83 4.02 -23.74
N MET A 12 -24.52 4.78 -24.59
CA MET A 12 -25.60 4.31 -25.47
C MET A 12 -25.12 3.85 -26.85
N ASN A 13 -23.81 3.91 -27.13
CA ASN A 13 -23.26 3.63 -28.47
C ASN A 13 -23.22 2.13 -28.81
N ASN A 14 -23.62 1.26 -27.88
CA ASN A 14 -23.69 -0.18 -28.08
C ASN A 14 -25.16 -0.62 -28.17
N GLU A 15 -25.41 -1.75 -28.84
CA GLU A 15 -26.74 -2.38 -28.94
C GLU A 15 -27.44 -2.51 -27.57
N ARG A 16 -26.66 -2.76 -26.52
CA ARG A 16 -27.10 -2.67 -25.13
C ARG A 16 -26.33 -1.55 -24.40
N PRO A 17 -27.01 -0.57 -23.80
CA PRO A 17 -26.38 0.45 -22.97
C PRO A 17 -25.50 -0.12 -21.86
N ARG A 18 -24.33 0.48 -21.66
CA ARG A 18 -23.38 0.06 -20.61
C ARG A 18 -23.02 1.24 -19.72
N LYS A 19 -22.93 0.99 -18.42
CA LYS A 19 -22.41 1.97 -17.47
C LYS A 19 -20.87 1.95 -17.56
N THR A 20 -20.29 3.05 -18.01
CA THR A 20 -18.83 3.25 -18.07
C THR A 20 -18.38 4.11 -16.91
N TYR A 21 -17.17 3.85 -16.41
CA TYR A 21 -16.58 4.56 -15.29
C TYR A 21 -15.29 5.26 -15.72
N ASN A 22 -15.18 6.56 -15.47
CA ASN A 22 -13.96 7.31 -15.73
C ASN A 22 -13.43 7.93 -14.45
N LEU A 23 -12.11 8.05 -14.38
CA LEU A 23 -11.46 8.68 -13.24
C LEU A 23 -11.77 10.19 -13.24
N THR A 24 -12.00 10.76 -12.05
CA THR A 24 -12.06 12.22 -11.89
C THR A 24 -10.67 12.78 -11.63
N ASN A 25 -10.51 14.10 -11.71
CA ASN A 25 -9.24 14.76 -11.36
C ASN A 25 -8.81 14.44 -9.92
N GLU A 26 -9.76 14.41 -8.98
CA GLU A 26 -9.51 14.01 -7.60
C GLU A 26 -9.03 12.56 -7.50
N GLY A 27 -9.64 11.66 -8.27
CA GLY A 27 -9.21 10.27 -8.36
C GLY A 27 -7.81 10.12 -8.95
N GLN A 28 -7.47 10.90 -9.97
CA GLN A 28 -6.13 10.91 -10.56
C GLN A 28 -5.10 11.40 -9.55
N ASN A 29 -5.39 12.48 -8.81
CA ASN A 29 -4.49 12.99 -7.78
C ASN A 29 -4.24 11.95 -6.68
N LEU A 30 -5.28 11.23 -6.24
CA LEU A 30 -5.15 10.14 -5.27
C LEU A 30 -4.29 9.00 -5.81
N LEU A 31 -4.47 8.60 -7.07
CA LEU A 31 -3.65 7.56 -7.69
C LEU A 31 -2.19 7.99 -7.80
N ASN A 32 -1.92 9.22 -8.23
CA ASN A 32 -0.56 9.77 -8.30
C ASN A 32 0.11 9.77 -6.92
N PHE A 33 -0.60 10.16 -5.86
CA PHE A 33 -0.08 10.10 -4.50
C PHE A 33 0.22 8.67 -4.06
N THR A 34 -0.67 7.72 -4.40
CA THR A 34 -0.52 6.31 -4.07
C THR A 34 0.68 5.70 -4.79
N GLU A 35 0.84 5.99 -6.08
CA GLU A 35 1.97 5.58 -6.91
C GLU A 35 3.29 6.10 -6.33
N ASN A 36 3.37 7.38 -6.01
CA ASN A 36 4.56 7.98 -5.41
C ASN A 36 4.91 7.32 -4.07
N SER A 37 3.90 7.07 -3.23
CA SER A 37 4.08 6.40 -1.93
C SER A 37 4.63 4.99 -2.12
N LEU A 38 4.06 4.21 -3.05
CA LEU A 38 4.53 2.87 -3.37
C LEU A 38 5.94 2.88 -3.97
N SER A 39 6.25 3.83 -4.86
CA SER A 39 7.59 4.01 -5.43
C SER A 39 8.65 4.24 -4.35
N ILE A 40 8.35 5.08 -3.35
CA ILE A 40 9.23 5.31 -2.21
C ILE A 40 9.43 4.03 -1.39
N ILE A 41 8.35 3.29 -1.12
CA ILE A 41 8.41 2.02 -0.37
C ILE A 41 9.28 1.02 -1.14
N CYS A 42 9.03 0.83 -2.43
CA CYS A 42 9.83 -0.05 -3.28
C CYS A 42 11.31 0.34 -3.27
N LYS A 43 11.64 1.63 -3.41
CA LYS A 43 13.03 2.11 -3.34
C LYS A 43 13.67 1.78 -2.00
N LYS A 44 12.98 2.05 -0.88
CA LYS A 44 13.51 1.77 0.48
C LYS A 44 13.75 0.29 0.73
N ILE A 45 12.89 -0.58 0.21
CA ILE A 45 13.03 -2.04 0.37
C ILE A 45 14.11 -2.57 -0.60
N SER A 46 14.21 -1.99 -1.79
CA SER A 46 15.14 -2.45 -2.84
C SER A 46 16.55 -1.93 -2.66
N THR A 47 16.77 -0.86 -1.91
CA THR A 47 18.12 -0.45 -1.50
C THR A 47 18.64 -1.46 -0.49
N PRO A 48 19.62 -2.31 -0.85
CA PRO A 48 20.30 -3.10 0.16
C PRO A 48 20.96 -2.11 1.09
N THR A 49 20.54 -2.09 2.36
CA THR A 49 21.19 -1.25 3.34
C THR A 49 22.63 -1.74 3.45
N THR A 50 23.59 -1.02 2.87
CA THR A 50 24.97 -1.01 3.35
C THR A 50 24.97 -0.33 4.72
N ASN A 51 24.27 -0.95 5.67
CA ASN A 51 24.64 -0.82 7.04
C ASN A 51 25.98 -1.55 7.09
N ASN A 52 27.06 -0.81 7.23
CA ASN A 52 28.23 -1.35 7.91
C ASN A 52 27.79 -1.66 9.35
N ILE A 53 27.05 -2.76 9.52
CA ILE A 53 26.79 -3.34 10.83
C ILE A 53 28.13 -3.94 11.20
N THR A 54 28.96 -3.14 11.86
CA THR A 54 29.97 -3.70 12.75
C THR A 54 29.16 -4.46 13.79
N VAL A 55 29.06 -5.77 13.62
CA VAL A 55 28.41 -6.66 14.59
C VAL A 55 29.29 -6.65 15.83
N GLU A 56 29.06 -5.69 16.71
CA GLU A 56 29.49 -5.82 18.09
C GLU A 56 28.52 -6.79 18.76
N THR A 57 28.99 -8.05 18.87
CA THR A 57 28.35 -9.14 19.60
C THR A 57 28.09 -8.72 21.05
N SER A 58 26.94 -8.12 21.31
CA SER A 58 26.40 -7.96 22.65
C SER A 58 25.21 -8.91 22.79
N SER A 59 25.48 -10.02 23.46
CA SER A 59 24.55 -11.12 23.73
C SER A 59 23.40 -10.64 24.61
N ALA A 60 22.25 -10.32 24.01
CA ALA A 60 20.98 -10.20 24.70
C ALA A 60 20.11 -11.41 24.35
N THR A 61 20.07 -12.37 25.26
CA THR A 61 19.27 -13.60 25.19
C THR A 61 17.78 -13.26 25.18
N LEU A 62 17.07 -13.76 24.16
CA LEU A 62 15.61 -13.72 24.07
C LEU A 62 15.01 -14.69 25.09
N ASN A 63 14.31 -14.17 26.11
CA ASN A 63 13.56 -15.00 27.05
C ASN A 63 12.11 -15.21 26.53
N PRO A 64 11.66 -16.46 26.29
CA PRO A 64 10.27 -16.74 25.97
C PRO A 64 9.42 -16.74 27.25
N MET A 65 8.37 -15.92 27.26
CA MET A 65 7.44 -15.77 28.38
C MET A 65 6.42 -16.91 28.38
N ILE A 66 6.63 -17.95 29.20
CA ILE A 66 5.60 -18.94 29.54
C ILE A 66 4.99 -18.57 30.89
N LYS A 67 3.73 -18.07 30.88
CA LYS A 67 2.92 -18.01 32.11
C LYS A 67 2.07 -19.28 32.21
N LYS A 68 2.46 -20.12 33.17
CA LYS A 68 1.85 -21.40 33.56
C LYS A 68 0.47 -21.18 34.19
N ILE A 69 -0.54 -21.92 33.71
CA ILE A 69 -1.84 -22.09 34.37
C ILE A 69 -1.63 -22.89 35.67
N ARG A 70 -2.25 -22.47 36.77
CA ARG A 70 -2.35 -23.28 37.99
C ARG A 70 -3.80 -23.44 38.42
N THR A 71 -4.08 -24.71 38.70
CA THR A 71 -5.21 -25.45 39.27
C THR A 71 -6.03 -24.71 40.30
#